data_AF-A0A0N4XK06-F1
#
_entry.id   AF-A0A0N4XK06-F1
#
_cell.length_a   1.000
_cell.length_b   1.000
_cell.length_c   1.000
_cell.angle_alpha   90.00
_cell.angle_beta   90.00
_cell.angle_gamma   90.00
#
_symmetry.space_group_name_H-M   'P 1'
#
loop_
_entity.id
_entity.type
_entity.pdbx_description
1 polymer ?
#
loop_
_entity_poly.entity_id
_entity_poly.type
_entity_poly.pdbx_seq_one_letter_code
_entity_poly.pdbx_strand_id
1 'polypeptide(L)'
;LTEASFRPGSDSYAYDNPWPKLNGGRFDWLFGDGWRRPLAKDQGAKMRREWIWFGRVSHDEHKDWLKFHQTTFLLFTVLTTWVTCWIMFARPDWPMGREWALREAHLEIARREKAGLPLISPDLIPR
;
A
#
# COMPACT_ATOMS: atom_id res chain seq x y z
N LEU A 1 35.54 -2.45 13.30
CA LEU A 1 36.04 -1.57 12.23
C LEU A 1 35.91 -0.15 12.74
N THR A 2 37.02 0.55 12.93
CA THR A 2 37.01 1.97 13.34
C THR A 2 36.39 2.81 12.21
N GLU A 3 35.58 3.81 12.56
CA GLU A 3 34.86 4.73 11.65
C GLU A 3 35.74 5.41 10.57
N ALA A 4 37.07 5.37 10.73
CA ALA A 4 38.04 6.00 9.85
C ALA A 4 38.18 5.41 8.42
N SER A 5 37.38 4.40 8.04
CA SER A 5 37.41 3.81 6.69
C SER A 5 36.16 4.11 5.84
N PHE A 6 35.27 4.99 6.28
CA PHE A 6 34.16 5.45 5.45
C PHE A 6 34.60 6.67 4.63
N ARG A 7 34.56 6.55 3.30
CA ARG A 7 34.77 7.67 2.38
C ARG A 7 33.44 8.02 1.70
N PRO A 8 32.84 9.18 2.02
CA PRO A 8 31.72 9.72 1.25
C PRO A 8 32.23 10.06 -0.17
N GLY A 9 31.59 9.53 -1.20
CA GLY A 9 32.07 9.48 -2.60
C GLY A 9 31.75 8.16 -3.34
N SER A 10 31.29 7.12 -2.63
CA SER A 10 30.76 5.86 -3.21
C SER A 10 29.33 5.96 -3.80
N ASP A 11 28.79 7.16 -3.71
CA ASP A 11 27.57 7.73 -4.26
C ASP A 11 27.82 8.22 -5.70
N SER A 12 27.69 7.27 -6.63
CA SER A 12 27.11 7.41 -7.97
C SER A 12 27.52 8.51 -8.96
N TYR A 13 28.44 9.45 -8.68
CA TYR A 13 28.81 10.50 -9.66
C TYR A 13 30.31 10.84 -9.75
N ALA A 14 31.21 10.00 -9.23
CA ALA A 14 32.64 10.15 -9.53
C ALA A 14 32.90 9.76 -11.01
N TYR A 15 33.23 10.76 -11.82
CA TYR A 15 33.32 10.66 -13.28
C TYR A 15 34.48 9.80 -13.80
N ASP A 16 35.38 9.35 -12.93
CA ASP A 16 36.45 8.41 -13.30
C ASP A 16 36.55 7.30 -12.25
N ASN A 17 35.84 6.20 -12.51
CA ASN A 17 36.02 4.97 -11.75
C ASN A 17 37.24 4.21 -12.32
N PRO A 18 38.33 4.00 -11.56
CA PRO A 18 39.55 3.35 -12.05
C PRO A 18 39.41 1.82 -12.23
N TRP A 19 38.20 1.27 -12.04
CA TRP A 19 37.92 -0.16 -12.10
C TRP A 19 37.06 -0.47 -13.34
N PRO A 20 37.36 -1.56 -14.07
CA PRO A 20 36.66 -1.88 -15.32
C PRO A 20 35.17 -2.10 -15.04
N LYS A 21 34.30 -1.40 -15.79
CA LYS A 21 32.86 -1.63 -15.76
C LYS A 21 32.59 -3.09 -16.14
N LEU A 22 32.13 -3.89 -15.19
CA LEU A 22 31.77 -5.29 -15.38
C LEU A 22 30.41 -5.39 -16.08
N ASN A 23 30.28 -4.93 -17.33
CA ASN A 23 29.05 -5.08 -18.13
C ASN A 23 29.29 -4.68 -19.59
N GLY A 24 28.94 -5.57 -20.53
CA GLY A 24 29.03 -5.36 -21.98
C GLY A 24 27.78 -5.86 -22.72
N GLY A 25 26.64 -5.93 -22.04
CA GLY A 25 25.38 -6.41 -22.59
C GLY A 25 24.65 -5.33 -23.39
N ARG A 26 24.03 -5.71 -24.52
CA ARG A 26 23.34 -4.80 -25.46
C ARG A 26 22.18 -3.97 -24.85
N PHE A 27 21.71 -4.34 -23.67
CA PHE A 27 20.58 -3.72 -22.97
C PHE A 27 20.94 -3.14 -21.59
N ASP A 28 22.22 -3.07 -21.21
CA ASP A 28 22.62 -2.57 -19.88
C ASP A 28 22.22 -1.10 -19.64
N TRP A 29 22.06 -0.30 -20.70
CA TRP A 29 21.58 1.08 -20.63
C TRP A 29 20.11 1.21 -20.20
N LEU A 30 19.30 0.17 -20.40
CA LEU A 30 17.87 0.19 -20.08
C LEU A 30 17.63 0.10 -18.56
N PHE A 31 18.55 -0.56 -17.87
CA PHE A 31 18.46 -0.80 -16.43
C PHE A 31 19.45 0.08 -15.66
N GLY A 32 20.49 0.63 -16.28
CA GLY A 32 21.48 1.48 -15.62
C GLY A 32 22.54 0.65 -14.87
N ASP A 33 23.79 1.15 -14.87
CA ASP A 33 24.98 0.45 -14.37
C ASP A 33 24.94 0.09 -12.85
N GLY A 34 23.90 0.53 -12.11
CA GLY A 34 23.77 0.35 -10.67
C GLY A 34 23.12 -0.95 -10.19
N TRP A 35 22.65 -1.82 -11.10
CA TRP A 35 21.67 -2.87 -10.78
C TRP A 35 22.25 -4.26 -10.53
N ARG A 36 23.55 -4.43 -10.76
CA ARG A 36 24.31 -5.64 -10.41
C ARG A 36 25.51 -5.27 -9.54
N ARG A 37 25.27 -4.58 -8.42
CA ARG A 37 26.33 -4.43 -7.41
C ARG A 37 26.57 -5.81 -6.78
N PRO A 38 27.81 -6.31 -6.69
CA PRO A 38 28.09 -7.47 -5.85
C PRO A 38 27.61 -7.16 -4.43
N LEU A 39 26.99 -8.13 -3.75
CA LEU A 39 26.49 -7.94 -2.39
C LEU A 39 27.62 -7.44 -1.48
N ALA A 40 27.24 -6.82 -0.37
CA ALA A 40 28.19 -6.39 0.65
C ALA A 40 29.15 -7.54 1.02
N LYS A 41 30.40 -7.21 1.39
CA LYS A 41 31.51 -8.16 1.53
C LYS A 41 31.21 -9.31 2.51
N ASP A 42 30.35 -9.07 3.50
CA ASP A 42 29.81 -10.02 4.48
C ASP A 42 28.88 -11.09 3.87
N GLN A 43 28.35 -10.85 2.66
CA GLN A 43 27.43 -11.74 1.95
C GLN A 43 28.11 -12.49 0.78
N GLY A 44 29.44 -12.57 0.78
CA GLY A 44 30.22 -13.37 -0.16
C GLY A 44 30.38 -12.77 -1.56
N ALA A 45 30.02 -11.49 -1.76
CA ALA A 45 30.24 -10.70 -2.98
C ALA A 45 29.75 -11.34 -4.31
N LYS A 46 28.92 -12.40 -4.25
CA LYS A 46 28.35 -13.07 -5.42
C LYS A 46 26.86 -12.75 -5.46
N MET A 47 26.43 -11.99 -6.47
CA MET A 47 25.01 -11.80 -6.75
C MET A 47 24.35 -13.18 -6.89
N ARG A 48 23.43 -13.55 -5.98
CA ARG A 48 22.69 -14.80 -6.14
C ARG A 48 21.92 -14.71 -7.45
N ARG A 49 22.11 -15.70 -8.32
CA ARG A 49 21.62 -15.72 -9.71
C ARG A 49 20.09 -15.59 -9.82
N GLU A 50 19.36 -15.72 -8.72
CA GLU A 50 17.89 -15.81 -8.66
C GLU A 50 17.23 -14.74 -7.78
N TRP A 51 17.98 -13.74 -7.30
CA TRP A 51 17.38 -12.70 -6.46
C TRP A 51 16.37 -11.86 -7.25
N ILE A 52 15.10 -11.91 -6.83
CA ILE A 52 14.03 -11.04 -7.31
C ILE A 52 14.08 -9.74 -6.52
N TRP A 53 14.38 -8.64 -7.21
CA TRP A 53 14.50 -7.32 -6.61
C TRP A 53 13.17 -6.58 -6.57
N PHE A 54 12.83 -6.05 -5.39
CA PHE A 54 11.56 -5.38 -5.11
C PHE A 54 11.69 -3.85 -4.93
N GLY A 55 12.88 -3.29 -5.14
CA GLY A 55 13.07 -1.83 -5.21
C GLY A 55 13.14 -1.12 -3.86
N ARG A 56 13.33 -1.82 -2.74
CA ARG A 56 13.37 -1.24 -1.38
C ARG A 56 14.78 -1.13 -0.82
N VAL A 57 15.61 -2.16 -1.00
CA VAL A 57 16.99 -2.22 -0.51
C VAL A 57 17.89 -2.83 -1.57
N SER A 58 18.91 -2.08 -2.00
CA SER A 58 19.78 -2.47 -3.12
C SER A 58 20.93 -3.41 -2.75
N HIS A 59 21.19 -3.63 -1.46
CA HIS A 59 22.38 -4.34 -0.98
C HIS A 59 22.09 -5.51 -0.04
N ASP A 60 20.81 -5.79 0.25
CA ASP A 60 20.40 -6.83 1.19
C ASP A 60 19.07 -7.44 0.71
N GLU A 61 19.15 -8.67 0.20
CA GLU A 61 18.02 -9.42 -0.36
C GLU A 61 16.89 -9.63 0.65
N HIS A 62 17.24 -10.04 1.87
CA HIS A 62 16.24 -10.33 2.90
C HIS A 62 15.55 -9.04 3.35
N LYS A 63 16.29 -7.94 3.53
CA LYS A 63 15.68 -6.65 3.88
C LYS A 63 14.84 -6.07 2.76
N ASP A 64 15.24 -6.26 1.50
CA ASP A 64 14.47 -5.83 0.33
C ASP A 64 13.12 -6.56 0.27
N TRP A 65 13.17 -7.91 0.37
CA TRP A 65 12.00 -8.76 0.42
C TRP A 65 11.08 -8.41 1.59
N LEU A 66 11.63 -8.32 2.81
CA LEU A 66 10.85 -8.07 4.02
C LEU A 66 10.14 -6.70 3.95
N LYS A 67 10.86 -5.63 3.60
CA LYS A 67 10.29 -4.29 3.53
C LYS A 67 9.22 -4.19 2.45
N PHE A 68 9.42 -4.85 1.31
CA PHE A 68 8.42 -4.87 0.25
C PHE A 68 7.12 -5.52 0.73
N HIS A 69 7.20 -6.72 1.30
CA HIS A 69 6.02 -7.46 1.75
C HIS A 69 5.30 -6.76 2.90
N GLN A 70 6.04 -6.19 3.86
CA GLN A 70 5.46 -5.36 4.93
C GLN A 70 4.69 -4.16 4.35
N THR A 71 5.30 -3.44 3.41
CA THR A 71 4.66 -2.26 2.80
C THR A 71 3.42 -2.65 2.00
N THR A 72 3.53 -3.68 1.16
CA THR A 72 2.45 -4.17 0.30
C THR A 72 1.29 -4.72 1.13
N PHE A 73 1.55 -5.42 2.24
CA PHE A 73 0.52 -5.88 3.16
C PHE A 73 -0.23 -4.71 3.82
N LEU A 74 0.48 -3.71 4.35
CA LEU A 74 -0.17 -2.54 4.94
C LEU A 74 -0.96 -1.75 3.90
N LEU A 75 -0.40 -1.53 2.72
CA LEU A 75 -1.01 -0.68 1.70
C LEU A 75 -2.17 -1.37 1.00
N PHE A 76 -2.01 -2.62 0.54
CA PHE A 76 -3.07 -3.29 -0.20
C PHE A 76 -4.03 -4.03 0.72
N THR A 77 -3.54 -4.78 1.70
CA THR A 77 -4.43 -5.55 2.59
C THR A 77 -5.08 -4.65 3.63
N VAL A 78 -4.31 -3.90 4.41
CA VAL A 78 -4.90 -3.10 5.50
C VAL A 78 -5.67 -1.91 4.96
N LEU A 79 -5.08 -1.04 4.13
CA LEU A 79 -5.81 0.14 3.65
C LEU A 79 -6.98 -0.25 2.73
N THR A 80 -6.78 -1.10 1.73
CA THR A 80 -7.89 -1.42 0.80
C THR A 80 -9.00 -2.21 1.50
N THR A 81 -8.69 -3.27 2.25
CA THR A 81 -9.73 -4.10 2.85
C THR A 81 -10.35 -3.43 4.07
N TRP A 82 -9.56 -2.89 4.99
CA TRP A 82 -10.13 -2.32 6.22
C TRP A 82 -10.65 -0.90 6.03
N VAL A 83 -9.93 -0.03 5.34
CA VAL A 83 -10.41 1.36 5.15
C VAL A 83 -11.48 1.39 4.07
N THR A 84 -11.21 0.87 2.88
CA THR A 84 -12.18 0.99 1.79
C THR A 84 -13.37 0.05 1.99
N CYS A 85 -13.17 -1.25 2.17
CA CYS A 85 -14.32 -2.17 2.27
C CYS A 85 -15.10 -1.97 3.58
N TRP A 86 -14.42 -1.87 4.72
CA TRP A 86 -15.13 -1.81 6.01
C TRP A 86 -15.71 -0.42 6.32
N ILE A 87 -14.92 0.65 6.22
CA ILE A 87 -15.39 1.99 6.61
C ILE A 87 -16.34 2.60 5.56
N MET A 88 -16.15 2.34 4.27
CA MET A 88 -17.03 2.95 3.26
C MET A 88 -18.31 2.13 3.03
N PHE A 89 -18.21 0.79 2.99
CA PHE A 89 -19.34 -0.05 2.59
C PHE A 89 -20.03 -0.78 3.75
N ALA A 90 -19.31 -1.09 4.85
CA ALA A 90 -19.86 -1.87 5.96
C ALA A 90 -19.99 -1.07 7.26
N ARG A 91 -19.80 0.26 7.21
CA ARG A 91 -19.92 1.11 8.39
C ARG A 91 -21.34 1.02 8.97
N PRO A 92 -21.47 0.94 10.31
CA PRO A 92 -22.77 1.03 10.95
C PRO A 92 -23.47 2.32 10.56
N ASP A 93 -24.78 2.23 10.34
CA ASP A 93 -25.61 3.37 9.95
C ASP A 93 -25.80 4.38 11.09
N TRP A 94 -25.51 4.01 12.34
CA TRP A 94 -25.53 4.91 13.51
C TRP A 94 -24.34 5.90 13.47
N PRO A 95 -24.54 7.22 13.70
CA PRO A 95 -25.75 7.89 14.20
C PRO A 95 -26.68 8.46 13.12
N MET A 96 -26.41 8.27 11.83
CA MET A 96 -27.24 8.80 10.75
C MET A 96 -28.59 8.09 10.61
N GLY A 97 -28.65 6.79 10.92
CA GLY A 97 -29.88 6.00 11.04
C GLY A 97 -30.73 5.96 9.77
N ARG A 98 -30.13 6.08 8.57
CA ARG A 98 -30.84 6.13 7.29
C ARG A 98 -31.56 4.83 6.95
N GLU A 99 -30.89 3.70 7.10
CA GLU A 99 -31.46 2.37 6.87
C GLU A 99 -32.59 2.08 7.87
N TRP A 100 -32.37 2.45 9.14
CA TRP A 100 -33.41 2.36 10.16
C TRP A 100 -34.63 3.21 9.79
N ALA A 101 -34.42 4.47 9.43
CA ALA A 101 -35.50 5.39 9.06
C ALA A 101 -36.26 4.89 7.82
N LEU A 102 -35.55 4.37 6.81
CA LEU A 102 -36.16 3.79 5.61
C LEU A 102 -37.00 2.54 5.93
N ARG A 103 -36.51 1.69 6.82
CA ARG A 103 -37.23 0.50 7.30
C ARG A 103 -38.50 0.89 8.04
N GLU A 104 -38.40 1.80 9.02
CA GLU A 104 -39.56 2.23 9.80
C GLU A 104 -40.58 2.99 8.94
N ALA A 105 -40.12 3.79 7.97
CA ALA A 105 -41.01 4.45 7.02
C ALA A 105 -41.83 3.44 6.19
N HIS A 106 -41.19 2.37 5.68
CA HIS A 106 -41.91 1.31 4.96
C HIS A 106 -42.97 0.62 5.84
N LEU A 107 -42.63 0.34 7.10
CA LEU A 107 -43.56 -0.27 8.04
C LEU A 107 -44.74 0.66 8.38
N GLU A 108 -44.49 1.95 8.55
CA GLU A 108 -45.53 2.94 8.84
C GLU A 108 -46.48 3.14 7.66
N ILE A 109 -45.94 3.21 6.44
CA ILE A 109 -46.73 3.28 5.20
C ILE A 109 -47.68 2.09 5.09
N ALA A 110 -47.16 0.86 5.23
CA ALA A 110 -47.97 -0.35 5.13
C ALA A 110 -49.09 -0.41 6.19
N ARG A 111 -48.82 0.08 7.42
CA ARG A 111 -49.83 0.15 8.48
C ARG A 111 -50.95 1.13 8.12
N ARG A 112 -50.60 2.31 7.59
CA ARG A 112 -51.57 3.36 7.24
C ARG A 112 -52.40 2.99 6.02
N GLU A 113 -51.79 2.38 5.01
CA GLU A 113 -52.51 1.86 3.85
C GLU A 113 -53.56 0.82 4.26
N LYS A 114 -53.19 -0.12 5.15
CA LYS A 114 -54.14 -1.11 5.68
C LYS A 114 -55.28 -0.48 6.49
N ALA A 115 -55.01 0.64 7.17
CA ALA A 115 -56.01 1.38 7.94
C ALA A 115 -56.83 2.38 7.09
N GLY A 116 -56.51 2.54 5.79
CA GLY A 116 -57.14 3.54 4.92
C GLY A 116 -56.84 5.00 5.31
N LEU A 117 -55.76 5.22 6.06
CA LEU A 117 -55.34 6.55 6.52
C LEU A 117 -54.45 7.24 5.48
N PRO A 118 -54.39 8.59 5.47
CA PRO A 118 -53.42 9.31 4.64
C PRO A 118 -51.98 8.92 5.03
N LEU A 119 -51.10 8.86 4.03
CA LEU A 119 -49.70 8.44 4.23
C LEU A 119 -48.95 9.32 5.25
N ILE A 120 -49.18 10.63 5.21
CA ILE A 120 -48.59 11.61 6.13
C ILE A 120 -49.73 12.30 6.89
N SER A 121 -49.65 12.28 8.23
CA SER A 121 -50.61 12.99 9.07
C SER A 121 -50.33 14.50 9.02
N PRO A 122 -51.34 15.35 8.74
CA PRO A 122 -51.19 16.80 8.79
C PRO A 122 -51.02 17.33 10.22
N ASP A 123 -51.44 16.55 11.23
CA ASP A 123 -51.46 16.96 12.64
C ASP A 123 -50.28 16.39 13.44
N LEU A 124 -49.20 15.98 12.76
CA LEU A 124 -48.02 15.42 13.42
C LEU A 124 -47.33 16.44 14.34
N ILE A 125 -47.42 17.73 14.02
CA ILE A 125 -46.87 18.83 14.81
C ILE A 125 -48.04 19.60 15.43
N PRO A 126 -48.12 19.74 16.76
CA PRO A 126 -49.13 20.57 17.39
C PRO A 126 -48.96 22.03 16.94
N ARG A 127 -50.08 22.67 16.61
CA ARG A 127 -50.11 24.09 16.24
C ARG A 127 -50.01 25.00 17.45
#